data_AF-A0A1Q6RPR4-F1
#
_entry.id   AF-A0A1Q6RPR4-F1
#
_cell.length_a   1.000
_cell.length_b   1.000
_cell.length_c   1.000
_cell.angle_alpha   90.00
_cell.angle_beta   90.00
_cell.angle_gamma   90.00
#
_symmetry.space_group_name_H-M   'P 1'
#
loop_
_entity.id
_entity.type
_entity.pdbx_description
1 polymer ?
#
loop_
_entity_poly.entity_id
_entity_poly.type
_entity_poly.pdbx_seq_one_letter_code
_entity_poly.pdbx_strand_id
1 'polypeptide(L)'
;MRSKKSRAEGWRSDPFFHDKPTEEESLLFVGHVGVLLTAEDGTLHFVEKVAFQEPYRMLRFADRTALSDCLMGKYDTSWGQDMESPFIMENDKLMDGWRPNPDSGSSALG
;
A
#
# COMPACT_ATOMS: atom_id res chain seq x y z
N MET A 1 -5.41 -35.28 -19.38
CA MET A 1 -5.96 -34.55 -18.21
C MET A 1 -6.26 -33.12 -18.67
N ARG A 2 -7.48 -32.60 -18.45
CA ARG A 2 -7.88 -31.24 -18.88
C ARG A 2 -7.29 -30.20 -17.92
N SER A 3 -6.51 -29.27 -18.46
CA SER A 3 -6.01 -28.10 -17.73
C SER A 3 -7.19 -27.18 -17.41
N LYS A 4 -7.49 -27.00 -16.11
CA LYS A 4 -8.43 -25.99 -15.64
C LYS A 4 -7.67 -24.66 -15.56
N LYS A 5 -8.05 -23.73 -16.43
CA LYS A 5 -7.50 -22.38 -16.47
C LYS A 5 -7.97 -21.65 -15.21
N SER A 6 -7.06 -21.36 -14.29
CA SER A 6 -7.34 -20.52 -13.13
C SER A 6 -7.57 -19.09 -13.60
N ARG A 7 -8.65 -18.48 -13.12
CA ARG A 7 -9.04 -17.10 -13.44
C ARG A 7 -8.40 -16.22 -12.38
N ALA A 8 -7.35 -15.48 -12.75
CA ALA A 8 -6.77 -14.46 -11.89
C ALA A 8 -7.69 -13.24 -11.85
N GLU A 9 -8.21 -12.92 -10.67
CA GLU A 9 -8.97 -11.69 -10.44
C GLU A 9 -7.99 -10.63 -9.92
N GLY A 10 -7.82 -9.56 -10.69
CA GLY A 10 -6.95 -8.43 -10.39
C GLY A 10 -7.67 -7.38 -9.56
N TRP A 11 -7.08 -7.01 -8.43
CA TRP A 11 -7.64 -6.02 -7.50
C TRP A 11 -6.70 -4.82 -7.39
N ARG A 12 -7.22 -3.62 -7.13
CA ARG A 12 -6.44 -2.37 -7.12
C ARG A 12 -6.16 -1.91 -5.69
N SER A 13 -4.93 -1.48 -5.41
CA SER A 13 -4.55 -0.87 -4.13
C SER A 13 -3.91 0.50 -4.35
N ASP A 14 -4.46 1.54 -3.71
CA ASP A 14 -4.09 2.93 -3.90
C ASP A 14 -3.78 3.57 -2.51
N PRO A 15 -2.52 3.89 -2.17
CA PRO A 15 -2.19 4.74 -1.02
C PRO A 15 -2.55 6.21 -1.24
N PHE A 16 -3.15 6.81 -0.22
CA PHE A 16 -3.51 8.22 -0.20
C PHE A 16 -2.70 9.02 0.84
N PHE A 17 -2.44 10.28 0.52
CA PHE A 17 -1.68 11.22 1.34
C PHE A 17 -2.52 12.47 1.64
N HIS A 18 -2.27 13.09 2.79
CA HIS A 18 -2.81 14.39 3.18
C HIS A 18 -1.68 15.42 3.25
N ASP A 19 -1.90 16.59 2.64
CA ASP A 19 -1.07 17.79 2.81
C ASP A 19 -1.90 18.81 3.61
N LYS A 20 -1.39 19.38 4.72
CA LYS A 20 -2.17 20.26 5.61
C LYS A 20 -1.52 21.63 5.82
N PRO A 21 -2.10 22.70 5.26
CA PRO A 21 -2.03 24.03 5.85
C PRO A 21 -3.26 24.30 6.76
N THR A 22 -4.47 23.88 6.37
CA THR A 22 -5.75 23.93 7.16
C THR A 22 -6.73 22.80 6.75
N GLU A 23 -7.74 22.46 7.58
CA GLU A 23 -8.72 21.38 7.27
C GLU A 23 -9.51 21.63 5.98
N GLU A 24 -9.81 22.90 5.64
CA GLU A 24 -10.49 23.27 4.39
C GLU A 24 -9.62 23.06 3.13
N GLU A 25 -8.30 22.89 3.31
CA GLU A 25 -7.31 22.72 2.25
C GLU A 25 -6.68 21.32 2.24
N SER A 26 -7.18 20.39 3.07
CA SER A 26 -6.67 19.02 3.14
C SER A 26 -6.98 18.26 1.85
N LEU A 27 -6.05 18.30 0.90
CA LEU A 27 -6.16 17.61 -0.38
C LEU A 27 -5.71 16.16 -0.23
N LEU A 28 -6.65 15.25 -0.49
CA LEU A 28 -6.37 13.83 -0.59
C LEU A 28 -5.85 13.49 -2.00
N PHE A 29 -4.65 12.93 -2.10
CA PHE A 29 -4.10 12.49 -3.38
C PHE A 29 -3.63 11.04 -3.34
N VAL A 30 -3.82 10.32 -4.44
CA VAL A 30 -3.25 8.98 -4.62
C VAL A 30 -1.77 9.13 -4.94
N GLY A 31 -0.88 8.76 -4.02
CA GLY A 31 0.56 8.92 -4.23
C GLY A 31 1.26 7.66 -4.76
N HIS A 32 0.63 6.49 -4.67
CA HIS A 32 1.11 5.28 -5.34
C HIS A 32 -0.06 4.34 -5.68
N VAL A 33 0.13 3.42 -6.64
CA VAL A 33 -0.89 2.47 -7.08
C VAL A 33 -0.24 1.14 -7.44
N GLY A 34 -0.86 0.04 -7.05
CA GLY A 34 -0.53 -1.30 -7.51
C GLY A 34 -1.74 -2.22 -7.68
N VAL A 35 -1.46 -3.44 -8.12
CA VAL A 35 -2.45 -4.50 -8.32
C VAL A 35 -2.18 -5.63 -7.34
N LEU A 36 -3.16 -5.97 -6.51
CA LEU A 36 -3.12 -7.09 -5.59
C LEU A 36 -3.82 -8.31 -6.22
N LEU A 37 -3.12 -9.45 -6.22
CA LEU A 37 -3.61 -10.73 -6.71
C LEU A 37 -3.55 -11.74 -5.56
N THR A 38 -4.62 -12.52 -5.38
CA THR A 38 -4.63 -13.63 -4.43
C THR A 38 -4.38 -14.93 -5.19
N ALA A 39 -3.34 -15.66 -4.82
CA ALA A 39 -3.06 -16.99 -5.38
C ALA A 39 -3.99 -18.04 -4.77
N GLU A 40 -4.05 -19.22 -5.39
CA GLU A 40 -4.91 -20.32 -4.94
C GLU A 40 -4.58 -20.81 -3.52
N ASP A 41 -3.33 -20.67 -3.09
CA ASP A 41 -2.88 -21.02 -1.74
C ASP A 41 -3.10 -19.91 -0.70
N GLY A 42 -3.74 -18.79 -1.09
CA GLY A 42 -3.97 -17.62 -0.25
C GLY A 42 -2.82 -16.61 -0.25
N THR A 43 -1.67 -16.90 -0.86
CA THR A 43 -0.54 -15.97 -0.95
C THR A 43 -0.92 -14.72 -1.75
N LEU A 44 -0.57 -13.56 -1.25
CA LEU A 44 -0.81 -12.29 -1.94
C LEU A 44 0.38 -11.91 -2.82
N HIS A 45 0.10 -11.48 -4.05
CA HIS A 45 1.07 -10.94 -5.00
C HIS A 45 0.71 -9.50 -5.32
N PHE A 46 1.58 -8.56 -4.97
CA PHE A 46 1.40 -7.14 -5.25
C PHE A 46 2.30 -6.73 -6.42
N VAL A 47 1.69 -6.28 -7.51
CA VAL A 47 2.38 -5.82 -8.71
C VAL A 47 2.32 -4.31 -8.77
N GLU A 48 3.48 -3.66 -8.88
CA GLU A 48 3.58 -2.21 -8.87
C GLU A 48 4.65 -1.71 -9.84
N LYS A 49 4.54 -0.43 -10.19
CA LYS A 49 5.54 0.34 -10.93
C LYS A 49 6.03 1.44 -10.01
N VAL A 50 7.25 1.28 -9.50
CA VAL A 50 7.82 2.21 -8.51
C VAL A 50 8.19 3.55 -9.15
N ALA A 51 8.81 3.49 -10.32
CA ALA A 51 9.26 4.65 -11.06
C ALA A 51 9.12 4.40 -12.56
N PHE A 52 9.06 5.48 -13.34
CA PHE A 52 8.90 5.40 -14.79
C PHE A 52 9.99 4.56 -15.47
N GLN A 53 11.23 4.65 -14.96
CA GLN A 53 12.41 3.97 -15.52
C GLN A 53 12.56 2.51 -15.04
N GLU A 54 12.04 2.19 -13.85
CA GLU A 54 12.22 0.86 -13.23
C GLU A 54 11.23 -0.17 -13.77
N PRO A 55 11.60 -1.43 -14.04
CA PRO A 55 10.63 -2.43 -14.48
C PRO A 55 9.48 -2.60 -13.46
N TYR A 56 8.35 -3.14 -13.92
CA TYR A 56 7.31 -3.59 -13.00
C TYR A 56 7.90 -4.67 -12.08
N ARG A 57 7.55 -4.61 -10.79
CA ARG A 57 7.95 -5.61 -9.81
C ARG A 57 6.73 -6.33 -9.24
N MET A 58 6.93 -7.57 -8.81
CA MET A 58 5.95 -8.35 -8.07
C MET A 58 6.54 -8.69 -6.69
N LEU A 59 5.84 -8.29 -5.64
CA LEU A 59 6.15 -8.61 -4.24
C LEU A 59 5.18 -9.67 -3.72
N ARG A 60 5.64 -10.51 -2.80
CA ARG A 60 4.84 -11.61 -2.22
C ARG A 60 4.64 -11.38 -0.74
N PHE A 61 3.41 -11.56 -0.26
CA PHE A 61 3.03 -11.37 1.14
C PHE A 61 2.18 -12.53 1.62
N ALA A 62 2.33 -12.85 2.92
CA ALA A 62 1.51 -13.87 3.57
C ALA A 62 0.06 -13.38 3.77
N ASP A 63 -0.12 -12.10 4.09
CA ASP A 63 -1.42 -11.47 4.33
C ASP A 63 -1.36 -9.95 4.08
N ARG A 64 -2.51 -9.29 4.25
CA ARG A 64 -2.64 -7.84 4.05
C ARG A 64 -1.95 -7.01 5.13
N THR A 65 -1.71 -7.58 6.31
CA THR A 65 -0.94 -6.91 7.37
C THR A 65 0.51 -6.77 6.96
N ALA A 66 1.12 -7.85 6.43
CA ALA A 66 2.48 -7.82 5.90
C ALA A 66 2.63 -6.88 4.69
N LEU A 67 1.60 -6.80 3.84
CA LEU A 67 1.53 -5.80 2.78
C LEU A 67 1.47 -4.38 3.35
N SER A 68 0.61 -4.13 4.35
CA SER A 68 0.48 -2.84 5.02
C SER A 68 1.81 -2.41 5.62
N ASP A 69 2.49 -3.27 6.39
CA ASP A 69 3.79 -2.96 6.98
C ASP A 69 4.81 -2.56 5.92
N CYS A 70 4.86 -3.28 4.80
CA CYS A 70 5.80 -3.00 3.72
C CYS A 70 5.53 -1.67 3.02
N LEU A 71 4.26 -1.34 2.76
CA LEU A 71 3.88 -0.09 2.10
C LEU A 71 4.02 1.10 3.05
N MET A 72 3.54 0.97 4.29
CA MET A 72 3.67 2.01 5.30
C MET A 72 5.13 2.30 5.63
N GLY A 73 5.98 1.27 5.77
CA GLY A 73 7.42 1.47 5.95
C GLY A 73 8.11 2.19 4.79
N LYS A 74 7.55 2.14 3.57
CA LYS A 74 8.09 2.86 2.40
C LYS A 74 7.58 4.29 2.28
N TYR A 75 6.31 4.52 2.62
CA TYR A 75 5.60 5.76 2.26
C TYR A 75 5.26 6.64 3.46
N ASP A 76 5.19 6.09 4.66
CA ASP A 76 5.01 6.84 5.91
C ASP A 76 6.34 7.43 6.37
N THR A 77 6.89 8.31 5.53
CA THR A 77 8.14 9.04 5.80
C THR A 77 7.80 10.51 5.91
N SER A 78 7.54 10.98 7.12
CA SER A 78 7.14 12.38 7.36
C SER A 78 8.32 13.35 7.32
N TRP A 79 9.59 12.90 7.35
CA TRP A 79 10.80 13.74 7.35
C TRP A 79 10.72 14.97 8.29
N GLY A 80 10.00 14.84 9.42
CA GLY A 80 9.78 15.92 10.38
C GLY A 80 8.77 17.00 9.96
N GLN A 81 8.03 16.79 8.87
CA GLN A 81 6.86 17.58 8.50
C GLN A 81 5.61 17.03 9.22
N ASP A 82 4.68 17.92 9.55
CA ASP A 82 3.37 17.55 10.10
C ASP A 82 2.43 17.09 8.97
N MET A 83 2.79 15.96 8.35
CA MET A 83 1.95 15.28 7.36
C MET A 83 1.20 14.14 8.04
N GLU A 84 -0.07 13.99 7.66
CA GLU A 84 -0.90 12.89 8.14
C GLU A 84 -0.39 11.56 7.59
N SER A 85 -0.40 10.51 8.41
CA SER A 85 0.02 9.18 7.99
C SER A 85 -0.81 8.69 6.80
N PRO A 86 -0.19 8.07 5.79
CA PRO A 86 -0.91 7.54 4.66
C PRO A 86 -1.84 6.39 5.08
N PHE A 87 -2.88 6.15 4.28
CA PHE A 87 -3.73 4.97 4.41
C PHE A 87 -3.87 4.25 3.08
N ILE A 88 -4.21 2.96 3.14
CA ILE A 88 -4.24 2.08 1.98
C ILE A 88 -5.69 1.70 1.70
N MET A 89 -6.15 1.95 0.48
CA MET A 89 -7.45 1.50 0.02
C MET A 89 -7.32 0.27 -0.86
N GLU A 90 -8.24 -0.68 -0.71
CA GLU A 90 -8.47 -1.81 -1.62
C GLU A 90 -9.83 -1.63 -2.28
N ASN A 91 -9.83 -1.39 -3.59
CA ASN A 91 -10.99 -1.23 -4.47
C ASN A 91 -12.02 -0.14 -4.16
N ASP A 92 -11.77 0.78 -3.22
CA ASP A 92 -12.67 1.86 -2.72
C ASP A 92 -12.95 1.80 -1.22
N LYS A 93 -12.40 0.81 -0.52
CA LYS A 93 -12.53 0.64 0.93
C LYS A 93 -11.18 0.65 1.61
N LEU A 94 -11.16 1.07 2.88
CA LEU A 94 -9.97 0.92 3.71
C LEU A 94 -9.58 -0.57 3.72
N MET A 95 -8.33 -0.85 3.38
CA MET A 95 -7.85 -2.22 3.25
C MET A 95 -7.88 -2.93 4.60
N ASP A 96 -8.42 -4.15 4.64
CA ASP A 96 -8.37 -4.99 5.83
C ASP A 96 -6.91 -5.27 6.24
N GLY A 97 -6.60 -5.13 7.53
CA GLY A 97 -5.25 -5.29 8.04
C GLY A 97 -4.34 -4.07 7.85
N TRP A 98 -4.86 -2.96 7.32
CA TRP A 98 -4.15 -1.69 7.40
C TRP A 98 -3.84 -1.30 8.85
N ARG A 99 -2.63 -0.79 9.06
CA ARG A 99 -2.20 -0.18 10.32
C ARG A 99 -1.10 0.86 10.06
N PRO A 100 -0.89 1.83 10.97
CA PRO A 100 0.23 2.77 10.89
C PRO A 100 1.59 2.07 10.80
N ASN A 101 2.61 2.79 10.32
CA ASN A 101 3.96 2.24 10.22
C ASN A 101 4.43 1.77 11.62
N PRO A 102 4.76 0.48 11.82
CA PRO A 102 5.21 -0.01 13.11
C PRO A 102 6.50 0.67 13.61
N ASP A 103 7.31 1.20 12.69
CA ASP A 103 8.59 1.84 13.01
C ASP A 103 8.46 3.34 13.31
N SER A 104 7.28 3.94 13.10
CA SER A 104 7.02 5.38 13.29
C SER A 104 7.33 5.89 14.72
N GLY A 105 7.19 5.02 15.74
CA GLY A 105 7.50 5.35 17.13
C GLY A 105 8.98 5.25 17.53
N SER A 106 9.85 4.70 16.67
CA SER A 106 11.27 4.50 16.99
C SER A 106 12.11 5.78 16.77
N SER A 107 11.58 6.73 16.00
CA SER A 107 12.25 7.99 15.64
C SER A 107 12.17 9.09 16.70
N ALA A 108 11.48 8.85 17.81
CA ALA A 108 11.21 9.85 18.86
C ALA A 108 12.16 9.77 20.08
N LEU A 109 13.17 8.91 20.06
CA LEU A 109 14.21 8.85 21.11
C LEU A 109 15.56 9.26 20.51
N GLY A 110 15.73 10.58 20.35
CA GLY A 110 17.04 11.22 20.38
C GLY A 110 17.49 11.48 21.81
#